data_AF-A0A9W6HBU8-F1
#
_entry.id   AF-A0A9W6HBU8-F1
#
_cell.length_a   1.000
_cell.length_b   1.000
_cell.length_c   1.000
_cell.angle_alpha   90.00
_cell.angle_beta   90.00
_cell.angle_gamma   90.00
#
_symmetry.space_group_name_H-M   'P 1'
#
loop_
_entity.id
_entity.type
_entity.pdbx_description
1 polymer ?
#
loop_
_entity_poly.entity_id
_entity_poly.type
_entity_poly.pdbx_seq_one_letter_code
_entity_poly.pdbx_strand_id
1 'polypeptide(L)'
;MIDGATEDTRYGPVQVEVTFAGKKITAVKTLQSPTGDGRSVQINDYALPILAQEALASQSASIDTVSGATYTSDGYTQSLQSAIDQL
;
A
#
# COMPACT_ATOMS: atom_id res chain seq x y z
N MET A 1 15.57 -1.55 -1.21
CA MET A 1 14.20 -1.61 -0.67
C MET A 1 14.09 -0.53 0.38
N ILE A 2 12.94 0.12 0.48
CA ILE A 2 12.67 1.19 1.43
C ILE A 2 11.29 0.93 2.04
N ASP A 3 11.22 0.93 3.36
CA ASP A 3 9.96 0.81 4.08
C ASP A 3 9.28 2.18 4.16
N GLY A 4 7.98 2.19 3.86
CA GLY A 4 7.13 3.34 4.12
C GLY A 4 6.87 3.53 5.61
N ALA A 5 6.45 4.74 5.98
CA ALA A 5 5.89 4.97 7.30
C ALA A 5 4.69 4.03 7.56
N THR A 6 4.48 3.68 8.83
CA THR A 6 3.27 2.95 9.25
C THR A 6 2.14 3.95 9.39
N GLU A 7 1.02 3.67 8.72
CA GLU A 7 -0.14 4.54 8.69
C GLU A 7 -1.28 3.90 9.49
N ASP A 8 -1.67 4.55 10.58
CA ASP A 8 -2.75 4.08 11.43
C ASP A 8 -4.11 4.39 10.79
N THR A 9 -4.89 3.34 10.52
CA THR A 9 -6.26 3.47 10.02
C THR A 9 -7.27 3.03 11.07
N ARG A 10 -8.55 3.32 10.83
CA ARG A 10 -9.66 2.89 11.69
C ARG A 10 -9.68 1.37 11.96
N TYR A 11 -9.18 0.55 11.02
CA TYR A 11 -9.25 -0.91 11.11
C TYR A 11 -7.90 -1.56 11.45
N GLY A 12 -6.85 -0.75 11.65
CA GLY A 12 -5.50 -1.21 11.94
C GLY A 12 -4.45 -0.54 11.06
N PRO A 13 -3.16 -0.78 11.35
CA PRO A 13 -2.06 -0.17 10.62
C PRO A 13 -1.96 -0.70 9.20
N VAL A 14 -1.49 0.15 8.29
CA VAL A 14 -1.07 -0.21 6.94
C VAL A 14 0.38 0.21 6.75
N GLN A 15 1.19 -0.66 6.16
CA GLN A 15 2.58 -0.34 5.82
C GLN A 15 3.02 -1.13 4.59
N VAL A 16 3.80 -0.50 3.72
CA VAL A 16 4.40 -1.13 2.54
C VAL A 16 5.91 -1.02 2.52
N GLU A 17 6.55 -1.95 1.82
CA GLU A 17 7.95 -1.92 1.41
C GLU A 17 8.02 -1.76 -0.11
N VAL A 18 8.86 -0.86 -0.58
CA VAL A 18 9.05 -0.58 -2.00
C VAL A 18 10.44 -1.01 -2.45
N THR A 19 10.51 -1.78 -3.53
CA THR A 19 11.77 -2.15 -4.18
C THR A 19 12.00 -1.25 -5.39
N PHE A 20 13.20 -0.69 -5.48
CA PHE A 20 13.62 0.16 -6.58
C PHE A 20 14.79 -0.45 -7.36
N ALA A 21 14.78 -0.23 -8.67
CA ALA A 21 15.94 -0.36 -9.54
C ALA A 21 16.28 1.02 -10.11
N GLY A 22 17.25 1.70 -9.50
CA GLY A 22 17.47 3.13 -9.74
C GLY A 22 16.25 3.93 -9.28
N LYS A 23 15.65 4.73 -10.17
CA LYS A 23 14.43 5.51 -9.90
C LYS A 23 13.12 4.78 -10.21
N LYS A 24 13.19 3.51 -10.63
CA LYS A 24 12.03 2.73 -11.07
C LYS A 24 11.54 1.81 -9.96
N ILE A 25 10.25 1.84 -9.66
CA ILE A 25 9.60 0.89 -8.75
C ILE A 25 9.50 -0.46 -9.46
N THR A 26 10.03 -1.51 -8.83
CA THR A 26 10.04 -2.88 -9.37
C THR A 26 9.20 -3.86 -8.56
N ALA A 27 8.91 -3.56 -7.30
CA ALA A 27 7.96 -4.30 -6.49
C ALA A 27 7.41 -3.42 -5.37
N VAL A 28 6.17 -3.69 -4.95
CA VAL A 28 5.59 -3.15 -3.71
C VAL A 28 5.03 -4.32 -2.92
N LYS A 29 5.40 -4.42 -1.65
CA LYS A 29 4.99 -5.50 -0.74
C LYS A 29 4.30 -4.91 0.47
N THR A 30 3.12 -5.39 0.80
CA THR A 30 2.43 -5.02 2.03
C THR A 30 3.09 -5.71 3.23
N LEU A 31 3.57 -4.93 4.20
CA LEU A 31 4.13 -5.42 5.46
C LEU A 31 3.05 -5.54 6.54
N GLN A 32 2.13 -4.58 6.59
CA GLN A 32 1.03 -4.54 7.55
C GLN A 32 -0.27 -4.16 6.84
N SER A 33 -1.37 -4.79 7.27
CA SER A 33 -2.73 -4.42 6.87
C SER A 33 -3.73 -4.82 7.95
N PRO A 34 -4.92 -4.18 7.99
CA PRO A 34 -6.00 -4.57 8.89
C PRO A 34 -6.37 -6.06 8.82
N THR A 35 -6.25 -6.77 9.94
CA THR A 35 -6.63 -8.20 10.05
C THR A 35 -7.56 -8.49 11.24
N GLY A 36 -8.10 -7.44 11.88
CA GLY A 36 -8.90 -7.56 13.10
C GLY A 36 -10.23 -8.29 12.95
N ASP A 37 -10.76 -8.39 11.73
CA ASP A 37 -11.97 -9.17 11.43
C ASP A 37 -11.90 -9.83 10.04
N GLY A 38 -12.72 -10.86 9.84
CA GLY A 38 -12.72 -11.65 8.60
C GLY A 38 -13.14 -10.86 7.36
N ARG A 39 -13.95 -9.80 7.50
CA ARG A 39 -14.34 -8.94 6.37
C ARG A 39 -13.17 -8.06 5.94
N SER A 40 -12.41 -7.49 6.87
CA SER A 40 -11.19 -6.74 6.55
C SER A 40 -10.17 -7.61 5.81
N VAL A 41 -9.97 -8.85 6.26
CA VAL A 41 -9.08 -9.81 5.57
C VAL A 41 -9.55 -10.03 4.13
N GLN A 42 -10.83 -10.37 3.92
CA GLN A 42 -11.39 -10.61 2.59
C GLN A 42 -11.26 -9.39 1.65
N ILE A 43 -11.47 -8.18 2.18
CA ILE A 43 -11.32 -6.94 1.39
C ILE A 43 -9.85 -6.73 1.01
N ASN A 44 -8.92 -6.93 1.95
CA ASN A 44 -7.49 -6.74 1.72
C ASN A 44 -6.91 -7.78 0.76
N ASP A 45 -7.37 -9.03 0.81
CA ASP A 45 -6.95 -10.10 -0.12
C ASP A 45 -7.22 -9.73 -1.60
N TYR A 46 -8.29 -8.98 -1.85
CA TYR A 46 -8.61 -8.45 -3.18
C TYR A 46 -7.92 -7.12 -3.47
N ALA A 47 -7.89 -6.19 -2.52
CA ALA A 47 -7.44 -4.82 -2.75
C ALA A 47 -5.92 -4.67 -2.83
N LEU A 48 -5.15 -5.36 -1.98
CA LEU A 48 -3.69 -5.17 -1.89
C LEU A 48 -2.96 -5.53 -3.21
N PRO A 49 -3.31 -6.62 -3.94
CA PRO A 49 -2.70 -6.90 -5.23
C PRO A 49 -3.01 -5.83 -6.29
N ILE A 50 -4.22 -5.26 -6.27
CA ILE A 50 -4.62 -4.19 -7.21
C ILE A 50 -3.82 -2.92 -6.93
N LEU A 51 -3.76 -2.48 -5.67
CA LEU A 51 -2.98 -1.31 -5.26
C LEU A 51 -1.50 -1.46 -5.63
N ALA A 52 -0.92 -2.65 -5.43
CA ALA A 52 0.45 -2.93 -5.84
C ALA A 52 0.64 -2.85 -7.37
N GLN A 53 -0.30 -3.37 -8.14
CA GLN A 53 -0.27 -3.30 -9.60
C GLN A 53 -0.40 -1.86 -10.10
N GLU A 54 -1.28 -1.07 -9.50
CA GLU A 54 -1.43 0.35 -9.84
C GLU A 54 -0.18 1.16 -9.51
N ALA A 55 0.46 0.91 -8.36
CA ALA A 55 1.72 1.56 -8.00
C ALA A 55 2.84 1.23 -8.99
N LEU A 56 2.92 -0.03 -9.44
CA LEU A 56 3.87 -0.46 -10.47
C LEU A 56 3.57 0.17 -11.83
N ALA A 57 2.30 0.34 -12.18
CA ALA A 57 1.88 0.94 -13.45
C ALA A 57 2.11 2.46 -13.45
N SER A 58 1.74 3.15 -12.38
CA SER A 58 1.83 4.61 -12.25
C SER A 58 3.26 5.08 -11.93
N GLN A 59 4.09 4.20 -11.36
CA GLN A 59 5.40 4.55 -10.81
C GLN A 59 5.32 5.68 -9.77
N SER A 60 4.23 5.73 -9.01
CA SER A 60 3.94 6.77 -8.03
C SER A 60 2.98 6.25 -6.95
N ALA A 61 2.77 7.05 -5.90
CA ALA A 61 1.71 6.78 -4.92
C ALA A 61 0.33 7.33 -5.36
N SER A 62 0.23 8.01 -6.51
CA SER A 62 -1.05 8.51 -7.03
C SER A 62 -1.82 7.36 -7.69
N ILE A 63 -2.43 6.51 -6.86
CA ILE A 63 -3.19 5.33 -7.27
C ILE A 63 -4.66 5.47 -6.85
N ASP A 64 -5.55 4.76 -7.54
CA ASP A 64 -6.98 4.84 -7.29
C ASP A 64 -7.35 4.05 -6.04
N THR A 65 -8.40 4.51 -5.37
CA THR A 65 -8.97 3.77 -4.25
C THR A 65 -9.71 2.53 -4.74
N VAL A 66 -9.44 1.38 -4.13
CA VAL A 66 -10.21 0.16 -4.41
C VAL A 66 -11.56 0.22 -3.69
N SER A 67 -12.65 -0.03 -4.43
CA SER A 67 -14.01 -0.03 -3.88
C SER A 67 -14.16 -0.98 -2.69
N GLY A 68 -14.64 -0.46 -1.56
CA GLY A 68 -14.78 -1.20 -0.30
C GLY A 68 -13.51 -1.23 0.57
N ALA A 69 -12.37 -0.74 0.07
CA ALA A 69 -11.09 -0.75 0.76
C ALA A 69 -10.52 0.67 0.99
N THR A 70 -11.38 1.67 1.18
CA THR A 70 -10.97 3.10 1.29
C THR A 70 -9.85 3.32 2.31
N TYR A 71 -10.05 2.91 3.56
CA TYR A 71 -9.04 3.11 4.61
C TYR A 71 -7.72 2.38 4.32
N THR A 72 -7.78 1.15 3.79
CA THR A 72 -6.57 0.43 3.39
C THR A 72 -5.86 1.14 2.24
N SER A 73 -6.62 1.62 1.23
CA SER A 73 -6.06 2.33 0.07
C SER A 73 -5.41 3.64 0.50
N ASP A 74 -6.05 4.41 1.37
CA ASP A 74 -5.51 5.68 1.86
C ASP A 74 -4.22 5.48 2.66
N GLY A 75 -4.18 4.48 3.56
CA GLY A 75 -2.98 4.14 4.33
C GLY A 75 -1.88 3.56 3.45
N TYR A 76 -2.24 2.76 2.44
CA TYR A 76 -1.29 2.21 1.48
C TYR A 76 -0.63 3.32 0.65
N THR A 77 -1.43 4.26 0.14
CA THR A 77 -0.95 5.42 -0.62
C THR A 77 -0.02 6.30 0.20
N GLN A 78 -0.35 6.59 1.46
CA GLN A 78 0.50 7.38 2.35
C GLN A 78 1.81 6.67 2.67
N SER A 79 1.76 5.38 3.02
CA SER A 79 2.96 4.57 3.27
C SER A 79 3.84 4.47 2.02
N LEU A 80 3.24 4.25 0.85
CA LEU A 80 3.93 4.21 -0.44
C LEU A 80 4.61 5.54 -0.77
N GLN A 81 3.90 6.67 -0.60
CA GLN A 81 4.46 8.00 -0.82
C GLN A 81 5.66 8.25 0.09
N SER A 82 5.54 7.89 1.36
CA SER A 82 6.64 8.01 2.33
C SER A 82 7.88 7.22 1.91
N ALA A 83 7.71 6.02 1.34
CA ALA A 83 8.84 5.24 0.82
C ALA A 83 9.46 5.87 -0.45
N ILE A 84 8.63 6.45 -1.33
CA ILE A 84 9.08 7.15 -2.54
C ILE A 84 9.84 8.43 -2.21
N ASP A 85 9.38 9.20 -1.22
CA ASP A 85 10.01 10.45 -0.80
C ASP A 85 11.42 10.25 -0.19
N GLN A 86 11.72 9.02 0.23
CA GLN A 86 13.02 8.63 0.78
C GLN A 86 14.02 8.13 -0.29
N LEU A 87 13.59 7.97 -1.55
CA LEU A 87 14.43 7.51 -2.66
C LEU A 87 15.39 8.59 -3.18
#